data_AF-A0A9X5U2E5-F1
#
_entry.id   AF-A0A9X5U2E5-F1
#
_cell.length_a   1.000
_cell.length_b   1.000
_cell.length_c   1.000
_cell.angle_alpha   90.00
_cell.angle_beta   90.00
_cell.angle_gamma   90.00
#
_symmetry.space_group_name_H-M   'P 1'
#
loop_
_entity.id
_entity.type
_entity.pdbx_description
1 polymer ?
#
loop_
_entity_poly.entity_id
_entity_poly.type
_entity_poly.pdbx_seq_one_letter_code
_entity_poly.pdbx_strand_id
1 'polypeptide(L)'
;MRLRTSAILALSALSLGACISQPNSAPITSPVKDRVYYFQHLDEAKTKKEQCLKDDVFKKAGVDMENVDGRQMIAAYPDDLLMLNPDNTELLPCFAAWTAVDSAEPFHEWQKENAEKEALNQKIEKQAMQFKTEWEKKYADEDWKTFYSTALHQESVHSINADSSLEEQAKREAIDRIFADKAEPFLNELKTKNIETLTKEIPQSCQKEAWDHIPLCKAYYHVLKEKFSEKTLSELVQTESGYSDGKHIPTPILTAAYRAATEADWKNIEKTLMSDHSKLEAEYRRCFKQLKDKVAVTQVDESEYEYEDSSYYYRFYPECAITNQVMEQLELPINLSKAVDREILIKRIKQNLKKKEGERPEWERLEKSPEVAKIKEILAQKYAQIPWQDFESIMEEDHSRMVTDALGTEEREPVLIDIALGQVLADKTKSLEDELQKKSIDELIAEEAEHCSNGKASINWVKGVSCQIHIRVLFKKFQDQTVEELSISKAKYEEEFPRIGILYRLVLQEKEEKQYSEWMKDDAKREAVYRQCLKNISGIIQESDVSEEDNGFSYVSRDPVCKNIRGAVFFDGKRIDFFIDTLLNKKRFQQASSVKQN
;
A
#
# COMPACT_ATOMS: atom_id res chain seq x y z
N MET A 1 -41.39 10.00 -41.29
CA MET A 1 -41.96 10.32 -39.95
C MET A 1 -42.45 9.03 -39.31
N ARG A 2 -41.59 8.40 -38.51
CA ARG A 2 -41.76 8.15 -37.05
C ARG A 2 -42.99 7.31 -36.69
N LEU A 3 -42.79 5.99 -36.65
CA LEU A 3 -43.48 5.08 -35.73
C LEU A 3 -42.45 4.63 -34.67
N ARG A 4 -42.64 5.16 -33.46
CA ARG A 4 -42.12 4.68 -32.16
C ARG A 4 -43.13 3.60 -31.69
N THR A 5 -42.87 2.53 -30.94
CA THR A 5 -41.84 2.15 -29.98
C THR A 5 -42.04 0.65 -29.76
N SER A 6 -41.02 -0.20 -29.94
CA SER A 6 -40.89 -1.56 -29.36
C SER A 6 -39.69 -2.28 -30.00
N ALA A 7 -38.51 -2.16 -29.39
CA ALA A 7 -37.38 -3.11 -29.44
C ALA A 7 -36.11 -2.42 -28.90
N ILE A 8 -35.84 -2.52 -27.59
CA ILE A 8 -34.46 -2.48 -27.06
C ILE A 8 -34.40 -3.48 -25.90
N LEU A 9 -34.16 -4.73 -26.25
CA LEU A 9 -33.47 -5.73 -25.44
C LEU A 9 -32.28 -6.15 -26.31
N ALA A 10 -31.09 -6.22 -25.70
CA ALA A 10 -29.75 -6.38 -26.30
C ALA A 10 -29.06 -5.08 -26.75
N LEU A 11 -28.46 -4.37 -25.78
CA LEU A 11 -27.23 -3.58 -25.94
C LEU A 11 -26.75 -3.08 -24.57
N SER A 12 -26.17 -3.99 -23.78
CA SER A 12 -25.36 -3.64 -22.59
C SER A 12 -24.49 -4.83 -22.20
N ALA A 13 -23.58 -5.19 -23.10
CA ALA A 13 -22.48 -6.13 -22.84
C ALA A 13 -21.29 -5.75 -23.74
N LEU A 14 -20.76 -4.54 -23.55
CA LEU A 14 -19.48 -4.08 -24.14
C LEU A 14 -19.00 -2.86 -23.34
N SER A 15 -18.43 -3.09 -22.15
CA SER A 15 -17.48 -2.18 -21.49
C SER A 15 -16.84 -2.84 -20.25
N LEU A 16 -16.21 -4.01 -20.43
CA LEU A 16 -15.23 -4.54 -19.49
C LEU A 16 -14.18 -5.30 -20.32
N GLY A 17 -12.92 -4.87 -20.23
CA GLY A 17 -11.75 -5.59 -20.75
C GLY A 17 -11.24 -5.15 -22.13
N ALA A 18 -10.40 -4.13 -22.18
CA ALA A 18 -9.30 -4.07 -23.15
C ALA A 18 -8.08 -4.67 -22.42
N CYS A 19 -7.58 -5.87 -22.73
CA CYS A 19 -6.85 -6.30 -23.94
C CYS A 19 -5.60 -5.46 -24.23
N ILE A 20 -4.45 -5.98 -23.79
CA ILE A 20 -3.12 -5.85 -24.42
C ILE A 20 -2.56 -7.29 -24.47
N SER A 21 -2.95 -8.07 -25.49
CA SER A 21 -2.19 -8.39 -26.71
C SER A 21 -1.30 -9.64 -26.59
N GLN A 22 -1.89 -10.81 -26.86
CA GLN A 22 -1.18 -11.95 -27.48
C GLN A 22 -1.46 -11.92 -28.99
N PRO A 23 -0.47 -12.13 -29.88
CA PRO A 23 -0.73 -12.55 -31.25
C PRO A 23 -0.90 -14.08 -31.33
N ASN A 24 -1.70 -14.49 -32.31
CA ASN A 24 -2.38 -15.77 -32.46
C ASN A 24 -1.54 -17.06 -32.58
N SER A 25 -2.24 -18.15 -32.20
CA SER A 25 -2.34 -19.48 -32.84
C SER A 25 -1.27 -20.57 -32.58
N ALA A 26 -1.51 -21.39 -31.55
CA ALA A 26 -1.43 -22.86 -31.56
C ALA A 26 -2.12 -23.41 -30.28
N PRO A 27 -2.72 -24.63 -30.27
CA PRO A 27 -3.33 -25.17 -29.06
C PRO A 27 -2.23 -25.61 -28.09
N ILE A 28 -1.97 -24.82 -27.05
CA ILE A 28 -0.87 -25.06 -26.11
C ILE A 28 -1.43 -25.57 -24.77
N THR A 29 -1.22 -26.87 -24.55
CA THR A 29 -0.96 -27.58 -23.29
C THR A 29 -2.03 -27.61 -22.18
N SER A 30 -2.04 -28.73 -21.45
CA SER A 30 -2.78 -28.97 -20.20
C SER A 30 -2.84 -27.73 -19.30
N PRO A 31 -3.97 -27.45 -18.61
CA PRO A 31 -4.06 -26.30 -17.71
C PRO A 31 -2.88 -26.30 -16.73
N VAL A 32 -2.18 -25.17 -16.65
CA VAL A 32 -1.05 -24.96 -15.74
C VAL A 32 -1.57 -25.19 -14.32
N LYS A 33 -1.01 -26.19 -13.62
CA LYS A 33 -1.35 -26.47 -12.22
C LYS A 33 -0.95 -25.26 -11.37
N ASP A 34 -1.94 -24.57 -10.83
CA ASP A 34 -1.77 -23.34 -10.06
C ASP A 34 -1.70 -23.64 -8.56
N ARG A 35 -1.68 -22.57 -7.77
CA ARG A 35 -1.64 -22.66 -6.32
C ARG A 35 -2.85 -23.41 -5.77
N VAL A 36 -4.07 -23.06 -6.19
CA VAL A 36 -5.31 -23.67 -5.70
C VAL A 36 -5.30 -25.18 -5.94
N TYR A 37 -4.85 -25.61 -7.13
CA TYR A 37 -4.65 -27.02 -7.44
C TYR A 37 -3.73 -27.71 -6.42
N TYR A 38 -2.53 -27.18 -6.18
CA TYR A 38 -1.55 -27.85 -5.32
C TYR A 38 -1.95 -27.88 -3.85
N PHE A 39 -2.69 -26.89 -3.36
CA PHE A 39 -3.27 -26.92 -2.02
C PHE A 39 -4.32 -28.04 -1.86
N GLN A 40 -5.02 -28.41 -2.94
CA GLN A 40 -5.95 -29.54 -2.95
C GLN A 40 -5.25 -30.89 -3.15
N HIS A 41 -4.00 -30.90 -3.62
CA HIS A 41 -3.24 -32.09 -3.98
C HIS A 41 -1.84 -32.06 -3.33
N LEU A 42 -1.78 -32.00 -1.99
CA LEU A 42 -0.52 -31.80 -1.24
C LEU A 42 0.55 -32.86 -1.52
N ASP A 43 0.18 -34.11 -1.75
CA ASP A 43 1.16 -35.16 -2.09
C ASP A 43 1.78 -34.92 -3.47
N GLU A 44 0.99 -34.48 -4.46
CA GLU A 44 1.52 -34.04 -5.74
C GLU A 44 2.36 -32.77 -5.61
N ALA A 45 1.98 -31.86 -4.70
CA ALA A 45 2.76 -30.66 -4.40
C ALA A 45 4.14 -31.01 -3.81
N LYS A 46 4.20 -31.99 -2.90
CA LYS A 46 5.47 -32.49 -2.33
C LYS A 46 6.36 -33.10 -3.41
N THR A 47 5.82 -34.02 -4.21
CA THR A 47 6.57 -34.61 -5.33
C THR A 47 7.05 -33.53 -6.31
N LYS A 48 6.19 -32.54 -6.61
CA LYS A 48 6.56 -31.43 -7.49
C LYS A 48 7.66 -30.57 -6.88
N LYS A 49 7.57 -30.18 -5.60
CA LYS A 49 8.59 -29.41 -4.88
C LYS A 49 9.95 -30.12 -4.93
N GLU A 50 9.98 -31.41 -4.64
CA GLU A 50 11.20 -32.24 -4.72
C GLU A 50 11.78 -32.30 -6.13
N GLN A 51 10.92 -32.47 -7.14
CA GLN A 51 11.34 -32.42 -8.54
C GLN A 51 11.97 -31.07 -8.89
N CYS A 52 11.33 -29.96 -8.51
CA CYS A 52 11.81 -28.61 -8.80
C CYS A 52 13.17 -28.31 -8.14
N LEU A 53 13.40 -28.85 -6.93
CA LEU A 53 14.68 -28.78 -6.25
C LEU A 53 15.75 -29.60 -6.98
N LYS A 54 15.43 -30.83 -7.36
CA LYS A 54 16.35 -31.73 -8.06
C LYS A 54 16.75 -31.20 -9.44
N ASP A 55 15.79 -30.60 -10.14
CA ASP A 55 15.99 -30.03 -11.47
C ASP A 55 16.60 -28.62 -11.42
N ASP A 56 16.95 -28.13 -10.22
CA ASP A 56 17.51 -26.79 -9.95
C ASP A 56 16.67 -25.66 -10.58
N VAL A 57 15.34 -25.80 -10.63
CA VAL A 57 14.43 -24.87 -11.35
C VAL A 57 14.57 -23.44 -10.82
N PHE A 58 14.62 -23.28 -9.50
CA PHE A 58 14.77 -21.96 -8.86
C PHE A 58 16.17 -21.38 -9.05
N LYS A 59 17.23 -22.18 -8.90
CA LYS A 59 18.62 -21.72 -9.12
C LYS A 59 18.86 -21.29 -10.56
N LYS A 60 18.31 -22.03 -11.54
CA LYS A 60 18.31 -21.64 -12.95
C LYS A 60 17.59 -20.32 -13.22
N ALA A 61 16.60 -19.99 -12.40
CA ALA A 61 15.91 -18.71 -12.43
C ALA A 61 16.60 -17.62 -11.58
N GLY A 62 17.68 -17.95 -10.86
CA GLY A 62 18.40 -17.05 -9.95
C GLY A 62 17.68 -16.77 -8.63
N VAL A 63 16.68 -17.58 -8.30
CA VAL A 63 15.82 -17.41 -7.13
C VAL A 63 16.35 -18.22 -5.96
N ASP A 64 16.46 -17.55 -4.81
CA ASP A 64 16.63 -18.18 -3.51
C ASP A 64 15.27 -18.33 -2.83
N MET A 65 14.78 -19.58 -2.72
CA MET A 65 13.51 -19.90 -2.08
C MET A 65 13.60 -19.96 -0.55
N GLU A 66 14.81 -20.00 0.04
CA GLU A 66 14.98 -19.99 1.49
C GLU A 66 14.81 -18.58 2.07
N ASN A 67 15.13 -17.56 1.29
CA ASN A 67 14.90 -16.16 1.63
C ASN A 67 13.40 -15.81 1.69
N VAL A 68 12.90 -15.51 2.90
CA VAL A 68 11.50 -15.12 3.15
C VAL A 68 11.11 -13.92 2.30
N ASP A 69 11.88 -12.83 2.35
CA ASP A 69 11.59 -11.59 1.60
C ASP A 69 11.56 -11.84 0.09
N GLY A 70 12.42 -12.74 -0.39
CA GLY A 70 12.42 -13.18 -1.78
C GLY A 70 11.15 -13.91 -2.19
N ARG A 71 10.65 -14.82 -1.34
CA ARG A 71 9.35 -15.48 -1.57
C ARG A 71 8.21 -14.47 -1.64
N GLN A 72 8.22 -13.45 -0.78
CA GLN A 72 7.19 -12.40 -0.79
C GLN A 72 7.25 -11.56 -2.07
N MET A 73 8.45 -11.20 -2.54
CA MET A 73 8.63 -10.44 -3.77
C MET A 73 8.13 -11.22 -4.99
N ILE A 74 8.45 -12.51 -5.08
CA ILE A 74 7.98 -13.37 -6.18
C ILE A 74 6.47 -13.53 -6.15
N ALA A 75 5.88 -13.76 -4.97
CA ALA A 75 4.43 -13.87 -4.85
C ALA A 75 3.71 -12.57 -5.23
N ALA A 76 4.31 -11.42 -4.91
CA ALA A 76 3.76 -10.12 -5.26
C ALA A 76 3.90 -9.77 -6.75
N TYR A 77 4.99 -10.22 -7.38
CA TYR A 77 5.37 -9.86 -8.74
C TYR A 77 5.78 -11.07 -9.59
N PRO A 78 4.89 -12.08 -9.74
CA PRO A 78 5.23 -13.29 -10.49
C PRO A 78 5.51 -13.00 -11.97
N ASP A 79 4.86 -11.99 -12.53
CA ASP A 79 5.01 -11.59 -13.93
C ASP A 79 6.42 -11.07 -14.26
N ASP A 80 7.10 -10.44 -13.30
CA ASP A 80 8.48 -9.98 -13.52
C ASP A 80 9.43 -11.16 -13.56
N LEU A 81 9.25 -12.10 -12.63
CA LEU A 81 10.04 -13.33 -12.62
C LEU A 81 9.87 -14.11 -13.94
N LEU A 82 8.63 -14.19 -14.44
CA LEU A 82 8.30 -14.82 -15.73
C LEU A 82 8.89 -14.07 -16.92
N MET A 83 8.76 -12.74 -16.93
CA MET A 83 9.35 -11.90 -17.98
C MET A 83 10.86 -12.09 -18.10
N LEU A 84 11.55 -12.29 -16.97
CA LEU A 84 13.00 -12.53 -16.92
C LEU A 84 13.39 -14.00 -17.18
N ASN A 85 12.41 -14.91 -17.23
CA ASN A 85 12.58 -16.34 -17.43
C ASN A 85 11.55 -16.93 -18.42
N PRO A 86 11.46 -16.38 -19.66
CA PRO A 86 10.40 -16.77 -20.59
C PRO A 86 10.46 -18.25 -21.00
N ASP A 87 11.64 -18.86 -20.98
CA ASP A 87 11.85 -20.26 -21.37
C ASP A 87 11.66 -21.25 -20.19
N ASN A 88 11.44 -20.77 -18.97
CA ASN A 88 11.30 -21.61 -17.78
C ASN A 88 9.83 -21.83 -17.42
N THR A 89 9.14 -22.65 -18.23
CA THR A 89 7.71 -22.95 -18.07
C THR A 89 7.37 -23.66 -16.76
N GLU A 90 8.35 -24.27 -16.10
CA GLU A 90 8.20 -25.00 -14.83
C GLU A 90 8.18 -24.09 -13.61
N LEU A 91 8.61 -22.83 -13.73
CA LEU A 91 8.82 -21.92 -12.60
C LEU A 91 7.53 -21.62 -11.82
N LEU A 92 6.43 -21.37 -12.53
CA LEU A 92 5.11 -21.11 -11.93
C LEU A 92 4.57 -22.34 -11.18
N PRO A 93 4.45 -23.53 -11.80
CA PRO A 93 4.07 -24.75 -11.09
C PRO A 93 4.96 -25.07 -9.89
N CYS A 94 6.28 -24.86 -10.02
CA CYS A 94 7.22 -25.06 -8.92
C CYS A 94 6.98 -24.11 -7.76
N PHE A 95 6.74 -22.82 -8.03
CA PHE A 95 6.42 -21.84 -6.99
C PHE A 95 5.07 -22.12 -6.31
N ALA A 96 4.06 -22.52 -7.09
CA ALA A 96 2.76 -22.91 -6.59
C ALA A 96 2.84 -24.14 -5.68
N ALA A 97 3.54 -25.18 -6.11
CA ALA A 97 3.77 -26.39 -5.32
C ALA A 97 4.56 -26.09 -4.04
N TRP A 98 5.61 -25.26 -4.13
CA TRP A 98 6.39 -24.85 -2.97
C TRP A 98 5.53 -24.18 -1.92
N THR A 99 4.75 -23.18 -2.34
CA THR A 99 3.87 -22.42 -1.46
C THR A 99 2.83 -23.31 -0.79
N ALA A 100 2.24 -24.27 -1.53
CA ALA A 100 1.29 -25.22 -0.97
C ALA A 100 1.91 -26.14 0.09
N VAL A 101 3.16 -26.59 -0.13
CA VAL A 101 3.86 -27.44 0.85
C VAL A 101 4.27 -26.66 2.10
N ASP A 102 4.74 -25.41 1.95
CA ASP A 102 5.13 -24.55 3.08
C ASP A 102 3.93 -24.27 3.99
N SER A 103 2.78 -23.96 3.40
CA SER A 103 1.54 -23.71 4.13
C SER A 103 0.83 -24.97 4.63
N ALA A 104 1.34 -26.18 4.32
CA ALA A 104 0.69 -27.43 4.70
C ALA A 104 0.80 -27.71 6.20
N GLU A 105 1.94 -27.38 6.82
CA GLU A 105 2.16 -27.61 8.25
C GLU A 105 1.24 -26.74 9.12
N PRO A 106 1.19 -25.40 8.95
CA PRO A 106 0.24 -24.56 9.68
C PRO A 106 -1.22 -24.99 9.46
N PHE A 107 -1.55 -25.42 8.24
CA PHE A 107 -2.89 -25.95 7.94
C PHE A 107 -3.21 -27.23 8.72
N HIS A 108 -2.28 -28.20 8.77
CA HIS A 108 -2.47 -29.45 9.51
C HIS A 108 -2.52 -29.22 11.03
N GLU A 109 -1.72 -28.29 11.55
CA GLU A 109 -1.78 -27.88 12.96
C GLU A 109 -3.15 -27.31 13.30
N TRP A 110 -3.65 -26.37 12.50
CA TRP A 110 -5.00 -25.84 12.67
C TRP A 110 -6.07 -26.93 12.58
N GLN A 111 -5.98 -27.86 11.62
CA GLN A 111 -6.92 -28.98 11.50
C GLN A 111 -6.94 -29.85 12.77
N LYS A 112 -5.77 -30.14 13.34
CA LYS A 112 -5.63 -30.93 14.56
C LYS A 112 -6.25 -30.20 15.75
N GLU A 113 -5.88 -28.93 15.98
CA GLU A 113 -6.44 -28.14 17.07
C GLU A 113 -7.97 -28.00 16.96
N ASN A 114 -8.47 -27.78 15.75
CA ASN A 114 -9.90 -27.62 15.52
C ASN A 114 -10.64 -28.95 15.70
N ALA A 115 -10.06 -30.08 15.29
CA ALA A 115 -10.62 -31.41 15.56
C ALA A 115 -10.63 -31.73 17.06
N GLU A 116 -9.60 -31.35 17.81
CA GLU A 116 -9.55 -31.50 19.26
C GLU A 116 -10.61 -30.63 19.96
N LYS A 117 -10.75 -29.36 19.55
CA LYS A 117 -11.80 -28.45 20.04
C LYS A 117 -13.20 -28.99 19.73
N GLU A 118 -13.43 -29.50 18.52
CA GLU A 118 -14.72 -30.08 18.12
C GLU A 118 -15.03 -31.36 18.90
N ALA A 119 -14.04 -32.24 19.09
CA ALA A 119 -14.20 -33.44 19.91
C ALA A 119 -14.49 -33.11 21.38
N LEU A 120 -13.91 -32.02 21.90
CA LEU A 120 -14.20 -31.50 23.23
C LEU A 120 -15.64 -30.99 23.32
N ASN A 121 -16.06 -30.16 22.36
CA ASN A 121 -17.43 -29.64 22.26
C ASN A 121 -18.46 -30.77 22.16
N GLN A 122 -18.18 -31.83 21.40
CA GLN A 122 -19.05 -33.01 21.31
C GLN A 122 -19.18 -33.78 22.64
N LYS A 123 -18.11 -33.83 23.45
CA LYS A 123 -18.17 -34.43 24.79
C LYS A 123 -19.04 -33.58 25.72
N ILE A 124 -18.84 -32.27 25.71
CA ILE A 124 -19.65 -31.31 26.48
C ILE A 124 -21.12 -31.45 26.08
N GLU A 125 -21.41 -31.44 24.77
CA GLU A 125 -22.76 -31.58 24.22
C GLU A 125 -23.47 -32.85 24.69
N LYS A 126 -22.76 -33.99 24.63
CA LYS A 126 -23.30 -35.27 25.08
C LYS A 126 -23.62 -35.28 26.58
N GLN A 127 -22.72 -34.73 27.41
CA GLN A 127 -22.94 -34.62 28.85
C GLN A 127 -24.07 -33.63 29.17
N ALA A 128 -24.12 -32.49 28.47
CA ALA A 128 -25.17 -31.50 28.64
C ALA A 128 -26.56 -32.10 28.33
N MET A 129 -26.68 -32.92 27.30
CA MET A 129 -27.94 -33.61 26.98
C MET A 129 -28.35 -34.67 28.01
N GLN A 130 -27.38 -35.34 28.63
CA GLN A 130 -27.64 -36.26 29.75
C GLN A 130 -28.16 -35.49 30.96
N PHE A 131 -27.45 -34.44 31.40
CA PHE A 131 -27.89 -33.58 32.49
C PHE A 131 -29.25 -32.96 32.20
N LYS A 132 -29.49 -32.47 30.97
CA LYS A 132 -30.78 -31.92 30.56
C LYS A 132 -31.93 -32.89 30.82
N THR A 133 -31.80 -34.13 30.34
CA THR A 133 -32.83 -35.17 30.47
C THR A 133 -33.11 -35.54 31.92
N GLU A 134 -32.07 -35.61 32.76
CA GLU A 134 -32.19 -35.91 34.18
C GLU A 134 -32.84 -34.76 34.96
N TRP A 135 -32.42 -33.53 34.66
CA TRP A 135 -32.80 -32.33 35.40
C TRP A 135 -34.14 -31.74 34.98
N GLU A 136 -34.60 -31.97 33.74
CA GLU A 136 -35.97 -31.64 33.32
C GLU A 136 -37.02 -32.26 34.26
N LYS A 137 -36.78 -33.50 34.71
CA LYS A 137 -37.66 -34.16 35.68
C LYS A 137 -37.45 -33.64 37.09
N LYS A 138 -36.19 -33.46 37.52
CA LYS A 138 -35.83 -32.98 38.85
C LYS A 138 -36.44 -31.61 39.16
N TYR A 139 -36.46 -30.73 38.15
CA TYR A 139 -36.94 -29.36 38.27
C TYR A 139 -38.25 -29.13 37.53
N ALA A 140 -39.08 -30.17 37.33
CA ALA A 140 -40.32 -30.07 36.57
C ALA A 140 -41.25 -28.98 37.13
N ASP A 141 -41.38 -28.90 38.46
CA ASP A 141 -42.29 -28.00 39.18
C ASP A 141 -41.72 -26.58 39.38
N GLU A 142 -40.45 -26.34 39.05
CA GLU A 142 -39.82 -25.01 39.16
C GLU A 142 -40.23 -24.09 38.01
N ASP A 143 -40.65 -22.87 38.35
CA ASP A 143 -40.88 -21.79 37.38
C ASP A 143 -39.55 -21.27 36.82
N TRP A 144 -39.56 -20.77 35.58
CA TRP A 144 -38.34 -20.27 34.94
C TRP A 144 -37.65 -19.14 35.72
N LYS A 145 -38.40 -18.34 36.50
CA LYS A 145 -37.86 -17.24 37.31
C LYS A 145 -37.07 -17.71 38.53
N THR A 146 -37.35 -18.90 39.05
CA THR A 146 -36.65 -19.48 40.21
C THR A 146 -35.67 -20.56 39.79
N PHE A 147 -36.02 -21.33 38.75
CA PHE A 147 -35.24 -22.45 38.22
C PHE A 147 -33.77 -22.11 38.04
N TYR A 148 -33.46 -21.03 37.32
CA TYR A 148 -32.09 -20.74 36.90
C TYR A 148 -31.13 -20.59 38.08
N SER A 149 -31.50 -19.75 39.06
CA SER A 149 -30.69 -19.53 40.25
C SER A 149 -30.65 -20.75 41.17
N THR A 150 -31.77 -21.49 41.29
CA THR A 150 -31.85 -22.73 42.07
C THR A 150 -30.95 -23.82 41.49
N ALA A 151 -30.99 -24.04 40.19
CA ALA A 151 -30.21 -25.07 39.51
C ALA A 151 -28.71 -24.77 39.58
N LEU A 152 -28.29 -23.51 39.38
CA LEU A 152 -26.88 -23.14 39.52
C LEU A 152 -26.35 -23.44 40.93
N HIS A 153 -27.13 -23.13 41.97
CA HIS A 153 -26.72 -23.38 43.35
C HIS A 153 -26.71 -24.87 43.70
N GLN A 154 -27.78 -25.61 43.37
CA GLN A 154 -27.91 -27.03 43.73
C GLN A 154 -26.94 -27.93 42.96
N GLU A 155 -26.62 -27.59 41.71
CA GLU A 155 -25.69 -28.36 40.88
C GLU A 155 -24.23 -27.88 41.02
N SER A 156 -23.98 -26.93 41.93
CA SER A 156 -22.66 -26.34 42.20
C SER A 156 -21.99 -25.76 40.94
N VAL A 157 -22.75 -25.08 40.09
CA VAL A 157 -22.25 -24.47 38.85
C VAL A 157 -21.89 -23.01 39.10
N HIS A 158 -20.61 -22.69 38.97
CA HIS A 158 -20.09 -21.34 39.16
C HIS A 158 -19.99 -20.60 37.81
N SER A 159 -19.37 -19.41 37.80
CA SER A 159 -19.08 -18.68 36.57
C SER A 159 -18.10 -19.48 35.71
N ILE A 160 -18.44 -19.66 34.43
CA ILE A 160 -17.57 -20.34 33.48
C ILE A 160 -16.39 -19.43 33.13
N ASN A 161 -15.18 -19.96 33.27
CA ASN A 161 -13.94 -19.33 32.83
C ASN A 161 -13.09 -20.34 32.03
N ALA A 162 -11.90 -19.92 31.58
CA ALA A 162 -11.02 -20.77 30.80
C ALA A 162 -10.55 -22.06 31.53
N ASP A 163 -10.61 -22.07 32.87
CA ASP A 163 -10.18 -23.19 33.72
C ASP A 163 -11.34 -24.10 34.16
N SER A 164 -12.58 -23.78 33.77
CA SER A 164 -13.75 -24.57 34.15
C SER A 164 -13.67 -26.00 33.60
N SER A 165 -14.01 -26.97 34.46
CA SER A 165 -14.02 -28.38 34.07
C SER A 165 -15.05 -28.66 32.98
N LEU A 166 -14.84 -29.71 32.19
CA LEU A 166 -15.80 -30.15 31.17
C LEU A 166 -17.18 -30.44 31.74
N GLU A 167 -17.21 -31.01 32.94
CA GLU A 167 -18.46 -31.29 33.65
C GLU A 167 -19.19 -29.98 33.98
N GLU A 168 -18.50 -28.98 34.51
CA GLU A 168 -19.10 -27.70 34.86
C GLU A 168 -19.62 -26.94 33.62
N GLN A 169 -18.89 -26.99 32.51
CA GLN A 169 -19.35 -26.45 31.23
C GLN A 169 -20.60 -27.17 30.72
N ALA A 170 -20.63 -28.50 30.78
CA ALA A 170 -21.79 -29.31 30.38
C ALA A 170 -23.01 -29.07 31.26
N LYS A 171 -22.81 -28.91 32.58
CA LYS A 171 -23.86 -28.57 33.53
C LYS A 171 -24.45 -27.18 33.24
N ARG A 172 -23.59 -26.19 32.97
CA ARG A 172 -24.04 -24.83 32.59
C ARG A 172 -24.86 -24.84 31.31
N GLU A 173 -24.39 -25.53 30.27
CA GLU A 173 -25.11 -25.69 28.99
C GLU A 173 -26.47 -26.38 29.18
N ALA A 174 -26.53 -27.42 30.02
CA ALA A 174 -27.79 -28.10 30.35
C ALA A 174 -28.79 -27.16 31.05
N ILE A 175 -28.32 -26.37 32.03
CA ILE A 175 -29.16 -25.38 32.73
C ILE A 175 -29.66 -24.31 31.75
N ASP A 176 -28.79 -23.79 30.89
CA ASP A 176 -29.16 -22.77 29.88
C ASP A 176 -30.25 -23.31 28.91
N ARG A 177 -30.18 -24.58 28.52
CA ARG A 177 -31.21 -25.22 27.66
C ARG A 177 -32.53 -25.44 28.37
N ILE A 178 -32.53 -26.02 29.58
CA ILE A 178 -33.76 -26.20 30.37
C ILE A 178 -34.41 -24.85 30.64
N PHE A 179 -33.60 -23.83 30.92
CA PHE A 179 -34.08 -22.48 31.10
C PHE A 179 -34.78 -21.95 29.84
N ALA A 180 -34.17 -22.11 28.67
CA ALA A 180 -34.76 -21.70 27.40
C ALA A 180 -36.12 -22.37 27.15
N ASP A 181 -36.21 -23.68 27.42
CA ASP A 181 -37.47 -24.44 27.29
C ASP A 181 -38.55 -23.93 28.27
N LYS A 182 -38.19 -23.72 29.55
CA LYS A 182 -39.14 -23.23 30.56
C LYS A 182 -39.56 -21.77 30.35
N ALA A 183 -38.65 -20.94 29.84
CA ALA A 183 -38.88 -19.52 29.58
C ALA A 183 -39.51 -19.25 28.21
N GLU A 184 -39.78 -20.28 27.40
CA GLU A 184 -40.24 -20.17 26.01
C GLU A 184 -41.37 -19.15 25.80
N PRO A 185 -42.46 -19.11 26.60
CA PRO A 185 -43.52 -18.11 26.41
C PRO A 185 -43.02 -16.67 26.54
N PHE A 186 -42.12 -16.42 27.49
CA PHE A 186 -41.54 -15.10 27.73
C PHE A 186 -40.47 -14.75 26.68
N LEU A 187 -39.66 -15.73 26.26
CA LEU A 187 -38.72 -15.55 25.15
C LEU A 187 -39.47 -15.19 23.87
N ASN A 188 -40.59 -15.85 23.57
CA ASN A 188 -41.43 -15.55 22.41
C ASN A 188 -42.02 -14.14 22.46
N GLU A 189 -42.41 -13.65 23.63
CA GLU A 189 -42.81 -12.24 23.82
C GLU A 189 -41.64 -11.29 23.49
N LEU A 190 -40.46 -11.52 24.07
CA LEU A 190 -39.29 -10.69 23.83
C LEU A 190 -38.84 -10.70 22.36
N LYS A 191 -38.95 -11.85 21.66
CA LYS A 191 -38.60 -11.99 20.23
C LYS A 191 -39.43 -11.09 19.30
N THR A 192 -40.62 -10.66 19.72
CA THR A 192 -41.44 -9.71 18.95
C THR A 192 -40.85 -8.29 18.93
N LYS A 193 -39.95 -7.98 19.87
CA LYS A 193 -39.33 -6.68 20.03
C LYS A 193 -38.05 -6.60 19.19
N ASN A 194 -37.73 -5.39 18.71
CA ASN A 194 -36.48 -5.12 18.02
C ASN A 194 -35.33 -4.87 19.03
N ILE A 195 -34.08 -4.90 18.56
CA ILE A 195 -32.88 -4.72 19.40
C ILE A 195 -32.93 -3.39 20.16
N GLU A 196 -33.32 -2.29 19.52
CA GLU A 196 -33.40 -0.97 20.17
C GLU A 196 -34.39 -0.94 21.34
N THR A 197 -35.55 -1.58 21.18
CA THR A 197 -36.58 -1.68 22.21
C THR A 197 -36.10 -2.56 23.35
N LEU A 198 -35.52 -3.72 23.02
CA LEU A 198 -34.93 -4.61 24.01
C LEU A 198 -33.87 -3.87 24.83
N THR A 199 -32.94 -3.16 24.19
CA THR A 199 -31.88 -2.40 24.85
C THR A 199 -32.42 -1.36 25.84
N LYS A 200 -33.52 -0.67 25.51
CA LYS A 200 -34.17 0.30 26.42
C LYS A 200 -34.90 -0.35 27.59
N GLU A 201 -35.41 -1.56 27.40
CA GLU A 201 -36.18 -2.31 28.40
C GLU A 201 -35.32 -3.24 29.26
N ILE A 202 -34.02 -3.37 28.96
CA ILE A 202 -33.09 -4.16 29.78
C ILE A 202 -33.18 -3.65 31.24
N PRO A 203 -33.49 -4.53 32.20
CA PRO A 203 -33.53 -4.16 33.61
C PRO A 203 -32.20 -3.60 34.11
N GLN A 204 -32.23 -2.60 34.98
CA GLN A 204 -31.03 -2.03 35.61
C GLN A 204 -30.17 -3.10 36.33
N SER A 205 -30.78 -4.17 36.84
CA SER A 205 -30.07 -5.28 37.45
C SER A 205 -29.13 -6.01 36.47
N CYS A 206 -29.44 -5.99 35.17
CA CYS A 206 -28.61 -6.60 34.12
C CYS A 206 -27.46 -5.69 33.67
N GLN A 207 -27.38 -4.48 34.21
CA GLN A 207 -26.31 -3.51 33.91
C GLN A 207 -25.08 -3.67 34.81
N LYS A 208 -25.09 -4.63 35.73
CA LYS A 208 -23.99 -4.93 36.65
C LYS A 208 -23.24 -6.20 36.23
N GLU A 209 -22.04 -6.37 36.79
CA GLU A 209 -21.33 -7.65 36.78
C GLU A 209 -22.20 -8.73 37.46
N ALA A 210 -22.06 -10.01 37.06
CA ALA A 210 -22.87 -11.15 37.50
C ALA A 210 -24.34 -11.18 36.99
N TRP A 211 -24.66 -10.47 35.90
CA TRP A 211 -25.98 -10.57 35.23
C TRP A 211 -26.33 -12.00 34.81
N ASP A 212 -25.32 -12.84 34.59
CA ASP A 212 -25.44 -14.19 34.10
C ASP A 212 -25.93 -15.19 35.16
N HIS A 213 -26.28 -14.74 36.36
CA HIS A 213 -27.00 -15.50 37.39
C HIS A 213 -28.46 -15.09 37.54
N ILE A 214 -28.90 -14.03 36.85
CA ILE A 214 -30.25 -13.47 36.95
C ILE A 214 -31.11 -14.02 35.80
N PRO A 215 -32.16 -14.81 36.07
CA PRO A 215 -32.97 -15.43 35.01
C PRO A 215 -33.56 -14.41 34.04
N LEU A 216 -34.04 -13.26 34.53
CA LEU A 216 -34.55 -12.20 33.66
C LEU A 216 -33.48 -11.68 32.69
N CYS A 217 -32.25 -11.48 33.17
CA CYS A 217 -31.14 -11.06 32.31
C CYS A 217 -30.78 -12.15 31.30
N LYS A 218 -30.81 -13.43 31.69
CA LYS A 218 -30.58 -14.54 30.76
C LYS A 218 -31.59 -14.60 29.63
N ALA A 219 -32.88 -14.34 29.91
CA ALA A 219 -33.89 -14.25 28.85
C ALA A 219 -33.57 -13.16 27.81
N TYR A 220 -33.19 -11.95 28.27
CA TYR A 220 -32.77 -10.88 27.37
C TYR A 220 -31.52 -11.26 26.57
N TYR A 221 -30.54 -11.91 27.18
CA TYR A 221 -29.32 -12.36 26.51
C TYR A 221 -29.61 -13.35 25.40
N HIS A 222 -30.47 -14.35 25.65
CA HIS A 222 -30.85 -15.34 24.65
C HIS A 222 -31.49 -14.70 23.42
N VAL A 223 -32.45 -13.79 23.62
CA VAL A 223 -33.12 -13.11 22.50
C VAL A 223 -32.18 -12.14 21.79
N LEU A 224 -31.36 -11.39 22.51
CA LEU A 224 -30.37 -10.49 21.90
C LEU A 224 -29.35 -11.27 21.07
N LYS A 225 -28.84 -12.39 21.58
CA LYS A 225 -27.89 -13.27 20.87
C LYS A 225 -28.51 -13.76 19.55
N GLU A 226 -29.75 -14.27 19.60
CA GLU A 226 -30.47 -14.74 18.40
C GLU A 226 -30.67 -13.61 17.39
N LYS A 227 -31.13 -12.43 17.84
CA LYS A 227 -31.31 -11.25 16.98
C LYS A 227 -30.00 -10.76 16.37
N PHE A 228 -28.89 -10.82 17.10
CA PHE A 228 -27.57 -10.48 16.55
C PHE A 228 -27.08 -11.54 15.56
N SER A 229 -27.35 -12.82 15.77
CA SER A 229 -27.01 -13.89 14.81
C SER A 229 -27.79 -13.80 13.49
N GLU A 230 -28.90 -13.06 13.43
CA GLU A 230 -29.61 -12.74 12.19
C GLU A 230 -28.94 -11.61 11.38
N LYS A 231 -27.98 -10.90 11.97
CA LYS A 231 -27.27 -9.78 11.33
C LYS A 231 -26.07 -10.26 10.53
N THR A 232 -25.74 -9.54 9.47
CA THR A 232 -24.47 -9.72 8.77
C THR A 232 -23.30 -9.20 9.61
N LEU A 233 -22.09 -9.72 9.38
CA LEU A 233 -20.90 -9.26 10.08
C LEU A 233 -20.64 -7.75 9.91
N SER A 234 -20.96 -7.19 8.74
CA SER A 234 -20.86 -5.75 8.50
C SER A 234 -21.85 -4.94 9.36
N GLU A 235 -23.10 -5.41 9.49
CA GLU A 235 -24.09 -4.79 10.39
C GLU A 235 -23.67 -4.89 11.86
N LEU A 236 -23.05 -6.00 12.27
CA LEU A 236 -22.52 -6.21 13.62
C LEU A 236 -21.39 -5.20 13.94
N VAL A 237 -20.39 -5.07 13.08
CA VAL A 237 -19.28 -4.13 13.30
C VAL A 237 -19.73 -2.67 13.26
N GLN A 238 -20.70 -2.32 12.41
CA GLN A 238 -21.32 -0.99 12.46
C GLN A 238 -22.06 -0.75 13.78
N THR A 239 -22.73 -1.78 14.30
CA THR A 239 -23.41 -1.73 15.59
C THR A 239 -22.43 -1.50 16.75
N GLU A 240 -21.24 -2.11 16.72
CA GLU A 240 -20.16 -1.88 17.70
C GLU A 240 -19.68 -0.43 17.72
N SER A 241 -19.58 0.23 16.55
CA SER A 241 -19.20 1.65 16.48
C SER A 241 -20.18 2.58 17.19
N GLY A 242 -21.46 2.19 17.28
CA GLY A 242 -22.48 2.90 18.05
C GLY A 242 -22.43 2.66 19.56
N TYR A 243 -21.71 1.62 20.01
CA TYR A 243 -21.57 1.25 21.42
C TYR A 243 -20.19 1.57 22.02
N SER A 244 -19.22 2.01 21.21
CA SER A 244 -17.81 2.15 21.61
C SER A 244 -17.36 3.60 21.84
N ASP A 245 -18.28 4.56 21.96
CA ASP A 245 -17.97 6.00 22.16
C ASP A 245 -17.34 6.35 23.53
N GLY A 246 -17.06 5.34 24.37
CA GLY A 246 -16.42 5.47 25.68
C GLY A 246 -17.24 6.23 26.73
N LYS A 247 -18.39 6.82 26.34
CA LYS A 247 -19.31 7.53 27.23
C LYS A 247 -20.49 6.66 27.62
N HIS A 248 -20.80 5.64 26.81
CA HIS A 248 -21.87 4.68 27.06
C HIS A 248 -21.25 3.28 27.05
N ILE A 249 -20.71 2.82 28.18
CA ILE A 249 -20.30 1.42 28.30
C ILE A 249 -21.54 0.58 27.98
N PRO A 250 -21.54 -0.21 26.89
CA PRO A 250 -22.68 -1.03 26.56
C PRO A 250 -22.96 -1.96 27.72
N THR A 251 -24.25 -2.14 28.03
CA THR A 251 -24.67 -3.01 29.11
C THR A 251 -23.97 -4.37 28.99
N PRO A 252 -23.34 -4.92 30.05
CA PRO A 252 -22.53 -6.14 29.96
C PRO A 252 -23.21 -7.29 29.20
N ILE A 253 -24.53 -7.42 29.33
CA ILE A 253 -25.38 -8.38 28.61
C ILE A 253 -25.39 -8.18 27.08
N LEU A 254 -25.45 -6.92 26.62
CA LEU A 254 -25.51 -6.55 25.21
C LEU A 254 -24.17 -6.85 24.55
N THR A 255 -23.07 -6.50 25.23
CA THR A 255 -21.70 -6.81 24.81
C THR A 255 -21.47 -8.32 24.72
N ALA A 256 -21.94 -9.09 25.71
CA ALA A 256 -21.82 -10.54 25.68
C ALA A 256 -22.62 -11.17 24.54
N ALA A 257 -23.87 -10.74 24.33
CA ALA A 257 -24.72 -11.23 23.24
C ALA A 257 -24.12 -10.91 21.86
N TYR A 258 -23.62 -9.69 21.69
CA TYR A 258 -22.92 -9.24 20.49
C TYR A 258 -21.68 -10.11 20.22
N ARG A 259 -20.76 -10.23 21.19
CA ARG A 259 -19.54 -11.03 21.04
C ARG A 259 -19.85 -12.48 20.69
N ALA A 260 -20.84 -13.08 21.35
CA ALA A 260 -21.23 -14.47 21.09
C ALA A 260 -21.74 -14.68 19.64
N ALA A 261 -22.45 -13.70 19.06
CA ALA A 261 -22.87 -13.74 17.67
C ALA A 261 -21.69 -13.56 16.71
N THR A 262 -20.84 -12.56 16.97
CA THR A 262 -19.65 -12.26 16.15
C THR A 262 -18.64 -13.41 16.12
N GLU A 263 -18.34 -14.02 17.28
CA GLU A 263 -17.42 -15.16 17.37
C GLU A 263 -17.90 -16.39 16.59
N ALA A 264 -19.22 -16.63 16.56
CA ALA A 264 -19.80 -17.76 15.83
C ALA A 264 -19.64 -17.57 14.31
N ASP A 265 -19.94 -16.37 13.81
CA ASP A 265 -19.76 -16.03 12.40
C ASP A 265 -18.29 -16.05 11.99
N TRP A 266 -17.40 -15.51 12.83
CA TRP A 266 -15.96 -15.53 12.58
C TRP A 266 -15.41 -16.94 12.43
N LYS A 267 -15.75 -17.84 13.36
CA LYS A 267 -15.32 -19.25 13.31
C LYS A 267 -15.86 -19.96 12.07
N ASN A 268 -17.09 -19.65 11.65
CA ASN A 268 -17.67 -20.24 10.45
C ASN A 268 -16.96 -19.79 9.16
N ILE A 269 -16.63 -18.49 9.07
CA ILE A 269 -15.86 -17.94 7.94
C ILE A 269 -14.45 -18.54 7.94
N GLU A 270 -13.72 -18.46 9.06
CA GLU A 270 -12.37 -19.02 9.21
C GLU A 270 -12.33 -20.50 8.80
N LYS A 271 -13.25 -21.32 9.32
CA LYS A 271 -13.37 -22.74 8.95
C LYS A 271 -13.63 -22.94 7.45
N THR A 272 -14.46 -22.10 6.84
CA THR A 272 -14.75 -22.17 5.40
C THR A 272 -13.54 -21.83 4.55
N LEU A 273 -12.81 -20.78 4.93
CA LEU A 273 -11.62 -20.33 4.19
C LEU A 273 -10.44 -21.29 4.36
N MET A 274 -10.23 -21.83 5.57
CA MET A 274 -9.20 -22.84 5.83
C MET A 274 -9.49 -24.15 5.08
N SER A 275 -10.75 -24.58 4.99
CA SER A 275 -11.09 -25.87 4.38
C SER A 275 -11.14 -25.87 2.85
N ASP A 276 -11.32 -24.72 2.20
CA ASP A 276 -11.40 -24.61 0.74
C ASP A 276 -10.55 -23.43 0.24
N HIS A 277 -9.33 -23.74 -0.19
CA HIS A 277 -8.37 -22.77 -0.69
C HIS A 277 -8.87 -21.98 -1.91
N SER A 278 -9.78 -22.55 -2.70
CA SER A 278 -10.41 -21.83 -3.82
C SER A 278 -11.29 -20.68 -3.31
N LYS A 279 -11.97 -20.89 -2.18
CA LYS A 279 -12.75 -19.83 -1.52
C LYS A 279 -11.84 -18.80 -0.87
N LEU A 280 -10.74 -19.22 -0.23
CA LEU A 280 -9.73 -18.28 0.29
C LEU A 280 -9.18 -17.36 -0.81
N GLU A 281 -8.81 -17.94 -1.95
CA GLU A 281 -8.29 -17.17 -3.09
C GLU A 281 -9.36 -16.22 -3.67
N ALA A 282 -10.61 -16.66 -3.78
CA ALA A 282 -11.72 -15.83 -4.25
C ALA A 282 -12.01 -14.66 -3.30
N GLU A 283 -12.07 -14.92 -1.99
CA GLU A 283 -12.29 -13.90 -0.96
C GLU A 283 -11.10 -12.94 -0.88
N TYR A 284 -9.86 -13.41 -0.97
CA TYR A 284 -8.68 -12.53 -1.08
C TYR A 284 -8.82 -11.54 -2.23
N ARG A 285 -9.15 -12.01 -3.44
CA ARG A 285 -9.30 -11.14 -4.63
C ARG A 285 -10.43 -10.13 -4.46
N ARG A 286 -11.56 -10.57 -3.91
CA ARG A 286 -12.70 -9.71 -3.61
C ARG A 286 -12.32 -8.63 -2.61
N CYS A 287 -11.72 -9.02 -1.49
CA CYS A 287 -11.29 -8.13 -0.43
C CYS A 287 -10.24 -7.13 -0.88
N PHE A 288 -9.21 -7.58 -1.60
CA PHE A 288 -8.19 -6.69 -2.14
C PHE A 288 -8.81 -5.62 -3.03
N LYS A 289 -9.75 -5.99 -3.91
CA LYS A 289 -10.47 -5.03 -4.75
C LYS A 289 -11.27 -4.02 -3.91
N GLN A 290 -12.08 -4.48 -2.96
CA GLN A 290 -12.91 -3.60 -2.12
C GLN A 290 -12.07 -2.63 -1.29
N LEU A 291 -10.97 -3.11 -0.71
CA LEU A 291 -10.07 -2.31 0.10
C LEU A 291 -9.30 -1.31 -0.77
N LYS A 292 -8.80 -1.73 -1.94
CA LYS A 292 -8.16 -0.83 -2.91
C LYS A 292 -9.09 0.29 -3.36
N ASP A 293 -10.32 -0.05 -3.73
CA ASP A 293 -11.34 0.93 -4.12
C ASP A 293 -11.65 1.90 -2.97
N LYS A 294 -11.70 1.40 -1.73
CA LYS A 294 -11.91 2.22 -0.53
C LYS A 294 -10.72 3.14 -0.24
N VAL A 295 -9.49 2.63 -0.32
CA VAL A 295 -8.25 3.41 -0.23
C VAL A 295 -8.29 4.55 -1.24
N ALA A 296 -8.68 4.30 -2.49
CA ALA A 296 -8.73 5.33 -3.52
C ALA A 296 -9.67 6.51 -3.20
N VAL A 297 -10.78 6.26 -2.49
CA VAL A 297 -11.81 7.29 -2.19
C VAL A 297 -11.70 7.92 -0.80
N THR A 298 -11.01 7.28 0.15
CA THR A 298 -10.80 7.85 1.50
C THR A 298 -10.01 9.15 1.40
N GLN A 299 -10.46 10.21 2.06
CA GLN A 299 -9.64 11.42 2.22
C GLN A 299 -8.69 11.18 3.38
N VAL A 300 -7.40 11.41 3.15
CA VAL A 300 -6.37 11.28 4.19
C VAL A 300 -6.28 12.63 4.88
N ASP A 301 -6.62 12.70 6.15
CA ASP A 301 -6.50 13.93 6.93
C ASP A 301 -5.05 14.10 7.41
N GLU A 302 -4.44 15.25 7.13
CA GLU A 302 -3.01 15.50 7.36
C GLU A 302 -2.64 15.55 8.84
N SER A 303 -3.60 15.66 9.76
CA SER A 303 -3.33 15.67 11.20
C SER A 303 -3.33 14.29 11.87
N GLU A 304 -3.79 13.24 11.18
CA GLU A 304 -3.86 11.87 11.70
C GLU A 304 -2.83 10.95 11.01
N TYR A 305 -1.57 11.39 10.95
CA TYR A 305 -0.44 10.63 10.39
C TYR A 305 -0.25 9.22 10.98
N GLU A 306 -0.90 8.89 12.10
CA GLU A 306 -0.64 7.68 12.90
C GLU A 306 -1.54 6.46 12.62
N TYR A 307 -2.61 6.54 11.80
CA TYR A 307 -3.62 5.45 11.82
C TYR A 307 -4.08 4.85 10.49
N GLU A 308 -3.58 5.28 9.33
CA GLU A 308 -3.95 4.65 8.05
C GLU A 308 -2.98 3.53 7.64
N ASP A 309 -3.12 2.37 8.28
CA ASP A 309 -2.65 1.08 7.76
C ASP A 309 -3.84 0.25 7.25
N SER A 310 -3.60 -0.94 6.71
CA SER A 310 -4.65 -1.85 6.27
C SER A 310 -5.71 -2.17 7.34
N SER A 311 -5.37 -2.13 8.64
CA SER A 311 -6.29 -2.40 9.73
C SER A 311 -7.42 -1.37 9.84
N TYR A 312 -7.14 -0.10 9.51
CA TYR A 312 -8.14 0.95 9.44
C TYR A 312 -9.23 0.61 8.42
N TYR A 313 -8.81 0.10 7.26
CA TYR A 313 -9.71 -0.21 6.15
C TYR A 313 -10.55 -1.47 6.40
N TYR A 314 -10.07 -2.40 7.22
CA TYR A 314 -10.84 -3.58 7.62
C TYR A 314 -12.10 -3.24 8.44
N ARG A 315 -12.17 -2.07 9.09
CA ARG A 315 -13.40 -1.64 9.78
C ARG A 315 -14.60 -1.50 8.83
N PHE A 316 -14.34 -1.22 7.54
CA PHE A 316 -15.38 -1.12 6.53
C PHE A 316 -15.77 -2.47 5.93
N TYR A 317 -14.86 -3.46 6.00
CA TYR A 317 -15.01 -4.80 5.43
C TYR A 317 -14.45 -5.85 6.40
N PRO A 318 -15.16 -6.14 7.50
CA PRO A 318 -14.65 -7.00 8.57
C PRO A 318 -14.39 -8.45 8.13
N GLU A 319 -15.09 -8.93 7.10
CA GLU A 319 -14.80 -10.22 6.45
C GLU A 319 -13.36 -10.30 5.91
N CYS A 320 -12.79 -9.15 5.53
CA CYS A 320 -11.43 -9.06 5.01
C CYS A 320 -10.39 -9.14 6.12
N ALA A 321 -10.72 -8.75 7.36
CA ALA A 321 -9.84 -8.98 8.51
C ALA A 321 -9.65 -10.49 8.75
N ILE A 322 -10.74 -11.25 8.70
CA ILE A 322 -10.71 -12.72 8.85
C ILE A 322 -9.93 -13.36 7.71
N THR A 323 -10.16 -12.90 6.48
CA THR A 323 -9.40 -13.35 5.31
C THR A 323 -7.89 -13.12 5.51
N ASN A 324 -7.49 -11.93 5.95
CA ASN A 324 -6.08 -11.64 6.23
C ASN A 324 -5.52 -12.55 7.33
N GLN A 325 -6.25 -12.74 8.43
CA GLN A 325 -5.86 -13.61 9.53
C GLN A 325 -5.63 -15.06 9.06
N VAL A 326 -6.53 -15.61 8.23
CA VAL A 326 -6.37 -16.94 7.64
C VAL A 326 -5.11 -17.01 6.77
N MET A 327 -4.85 -15.98 5.96
CA MET A 327 -3.63 -15.95 5.14
C MET A 327 -2.34 -15.85 5.98
N GLU A 328 -2.39 -15.14 7.11
CA GLU A 328 -1.27 -15.06 8.05
C GLU A 328 -1.03 -16.38 8.78
N GLN A 329 -2.10 -17.05 9.24
CA GLN A 329 -2.03 -18.38 9.84
C GLN A 329 -1.45 -19.42 8.88
N LEU A 330 -1.79 -19.35 7.59
CA LEU A 330 -1.23 -20.23 6.57
C LEU A 330 0.17 -19.80 6.09
N GLU A 331 0.75 -18.75 6.69
CA GLU A 331 2.06 -18.20 6.35
C GLU A 331 2.22 -17.88 4.86
N LEU A 332 1.15 -17.38 4.23
CA LEU A 332 1.19 -17.09 2.80
C LEU A 332 2.21 -15.98 2.51
N PRO A 333 3.07 -16.13 1.46
CA PRO A 333 4.13 -15.15 1.19
C PRO A 333 3.63 -13.72 1.00
N ILE A 334 2.44 -13.55 0.42
CA ILE A 334 1.71 -12.29 0.38
C ILE A 334 0.34 -12.48 1.01
N ASN A 335 0.04 -11.68 2.03
CA ASN A 335 -1.27 -11.58 2.67
C ASN A 335 -1.97 -10.29 2.24
N LEU A 336 -3.22 -10.13 2.67
CA LEU A 336 -4.05 -9.01 2.29
C LEU A 336 -3.52 -7.67 2.83
N SER A 337 -3.03 -7.65 4.07
CA SER A 337 -2.49 -6.44 4.72
C SER A 337 -1.33 -5.86 3.91
N LYS A 338 -0.33 -6.69 3.58
CA LYS A 338 0.81 -6.27 2.75
C LYS A 338 0.40 -5.76 1.37
N ALA A 339 -0.63 -6.35 0.76
CA ALA A 339 -1.12 -5.92 -0.55
C ALA A 339 -1.79 -4.54 -0.45
N VAL A 340 -2.58 -4.30 0.60
CA VAL A 340 -3.32 -3.04 0.81
C VAL A 340 -2.41 -1.91 1.28
N ASP A 341 -1.44 -2.19 2.17
CA ASP A 341 -0.48 -1.20 2.66
C ASP A 341 0.35 -0.58 1.52
N ARG A 342 0.61 -1.35 0.46
CA ARG A 342 1.25 -0.84 -0.76
C ARG A 342 0.39 0.21 -1.47
N GLU A 343 -0.91 -0.06 -1.63
CA GLU A 343 -1.85 0.88 -2.25
C GLU A 343 -2.00 2.17 -1.41
N ILE A 344 -2.03 2.04 -0.08
CA ILE A 344 -2.07 3.17 0.86
C ILE A 344 -0.82 4.05 0.68
N LEU A 345 0.37 3.46 0.67
CA LEU A 345 1.61 4.22 0.51
C LEU A 345 1.71 4.88 -0.88
N ILE A 346 1.33 4.19 -1.96
CA ILE A 346 1.29 4.79 -3.31
C ILE A 346 0.39 6.02 -3.32
N LYS A 347 -0.81 5.92 -2.73
CA LYS A 347 -1.73 7.05 -2.62
C LYS A 347 -1.12 8.21 -1.81
N ARG A 348 -0.48 7.92 -0.68
CA ARG A 348 0.19 8.93 0.16
C ARG A 348 1.27 9.67 -0.62
N ILE A 349 2.09 8.95 -1.38
CA ILE A 349 3.11 9.55 -2.25
C ILE A 349 2.44 10.48 -3.28
N LYS A 350 1.38 10.03 -3.96
CA LYS A 350 0.65 10.86 -4.95
C LYS A 350 0.07 12.14 -4.32
N GLN A 351 -0.43 12.07 -3.08
CA GLN A 351 -0.92 13.25 -2.35
C GLN A 351 0.20 14.23 -2.02
N ASN A 352 1.32 13.74 -1.48
CA ASN A 352 2.50 14.56 -1.19
C ASN A 352 3.04 15.27 -2.43
N LEU A 353 3.05 14.58 -3.58
CA LEU A 353 3.43 15.18 -4.86
C LEU A 353 2.48 16.30 -5.29
N LYS A 354 1.16 16.10 -5.19
CA LYS A 354 0.17 17.15 -5.49
C LYS A 354 0.34 18.38 -4.61
N LYS A 355 0.69 18.20 -3.34
CA LYS A 355 0.97 19.31 -2.41
C LYS A 355 2.19 20.11 -2.85
N LYS A 356 3.31 19.42 -3.14
CA LYS A 356 4.52 20.05 -3.68
C LYS A 356 4.27 20.82 -4.99
N GLU A 357 3.42 20.29 -5.87
CA GLU A 357 3.03 21.01 -7.11
C GLU A 357 2.23 22.29 -6.84
N GLY A 358 1.40 22.32 -5.78
CA GLY A 358 0.68 23.51 -5.33
C GLY A 358 1.59 24.55 -4.66
N GLU A 359 2.63 24.10 -3.98
CA GLU A 359 3.66 24.90 -3.32
C GLU A 359 4.80 25.28 -4.28
N ARG A 360 4.48 25.86 -5.45
CA ARG A 360 5.52 26.53 -6.25
C ARG A 360 6.27 27.54 -5.38
N PRO A 361 7.61 27.59 -5.43
CA PRO A 361 8.39 28.58 -4.70
C PRO A 361 7.81 29.97 -4.93
N GLU A 362 7.63 30.74 -3.85
CA GLU A 362 7.04 32.08 -3.88
C GLU A 362 7.68 32.96 -4.98
N TRP A 363 8.99 32.82 -5.17
CA TRP A 363 9.77 33.52 -6.19
C TRP A 363 9.26 33.29 -7.64
N GLU A 364 8.87 32.06 -8.02
CA GLU A 364 8.32 31.77 -9.36
C GLU A 364 6.94 32.42 -9.58
N ARG A 365 6.16 32.58 -8.51
CA ARG A 365 4.87 33.29 -8.57
C ARG A 365 5.09 34.78 -8.69
N LEU A 366 6.02 35.34 -7.90
CA LEU A 366 6.38 36.75 -7.95
C LEU A 366 6.97 37.14 -9.31
N GLU A 367 7.80 36.29 -9.93
CA GLU A 367 8.40 36.55 -11.25
C GLU A 367 7.38 36.83 -12.36
N LYS A 368 6.19 36.22 -12.26
CA LYS A 368 5.09 36.38 -13.22
C LYS A 368 4.01 37.36 -12.76
N SER A 369 4.23 38.06 -11.65
CA SER A 369 3.25 38.97 -11.07
C SER A 369 3.09 40.26 -11.89
N PRO A 370 1.88 40.85 -11.93
CA PRO A 370 1.66 42.18 -12.51
C PRO A 370 2.55 43.27 -11.89
N GLU A 371 2.87 43.13 -10.60
CA GLU A 371 3.72 44.04 -9.83
C GLU A 371 5.15 44.03 -10.36
N VAL A 372 5.75 42.86 -10.55
CA VAL A 372 7.07 42.71 -11.19
C VAL A 372 7.05 43.25 -12.60
N ALA A 373 6.02 42.96 -13.40
CA ALA A 373 5.92 43.45 -14.77
C ALA A 373 5.91 45.00 -14.84
N LYS A 374 5.17 45.65 -13.94
CA LYS A 374 5.11 47.12 -13.85
C LYS A 374 6.45 47.72 -13.40
N ILE A 375 7.10 47.10 -12.42
CA ILE A 375 8.43 47.54 -11.95
C ILE A 375 9.47 47.36 -13.07
N LYS A 376 9.44 46.22 -13.78
CA LYS A 376 10.29 45.93 -14.94
C LYS A 376 10.17 47.00 -16.01
N GLU A 377 8.95 47.40 -16.36
CA GLU A 377 8.72 48.44 -17.39
C GLU A 377 9.37 49.78 -17.01
N ILE A 378 9.20 50.23 -15.75
CA ILE A 378 9.80 51.46 -15.23
C ILE A 378 11.33 51.38 -15.29
N LEU A 379 11.90 50.26 -14.83
CA LEU A 379 13.35 50.07 -14.79
C LEU A 379 13.94 49.93 -16.21
N ALA A 380 13.25 49.24 -17.12
CA ALA A 380 13.65 49.12 -18.52
C ALA A 380 13.72 50.49 -19.21
N GLN A 381 12.76 51.39 -18.93
CA GLN A 381 12.78 52.77 -19.42
C GLN A 381 13.92 53.57 -18.80
N LYS A 382 14.08 53.52 -17.47
CA LYS A 382 15.13 54.25 -16.74
C LYS A 382 16.52 53.90 -17.26
N TYR A 383 16.76 52.61 -17.52
CA TYR A 383 18.06 52.11 -17.94
C TYR A 383 18.18 51.87 -19.45
N ALA A 384 17.24 52.35 -20.27
CA ALA A 384 17.19 52.05 -21.72
C ALA A 384 18.53 52.36 -22.43
N GLN A 385 19.12 53.52 -22.13
CA GLN A 385 20.35 54.02 -22.78
C GLN A 385 21.66 53.49 -22.16
N ILE A 386 21.58 52.70 -21.08
CA ILE A 386 22.77 52.21 -20.38
C ILE A 386 23.23 50.89 -21.00
N PRO A 387 24.50 50.77 -21.45
CA PRO A 387 25.08 49.51 -21.90
C PRO A 387 25.10 48.48 -20.78
N TRP A 388 24.99 47.19 -21.10
CA TRP A 388 25.01 46.14 -20.08
C TRP A 388 26.36 46.05 -19.35
N GLN A 389 27.45 46.49 -19.98
CA GLN A 389 28.79 46.52 -19.40
C GLN A 389 28.89 47.49 -18.22
N ASP A 390 28.12 48.59 -18.25
CA ASP A 390 28.12 49.61 -17.20
C ASP A 390 27.08 49.29 -16.10
N PHE A 391 26.26 48.26 -16.32
CA PHE A 391 25.14 47.92 -15.45
C PHE A 391 25.60 47.57 -14.03
N GLU A 392 26.73 46.87 -13.86
CA GLU A 392 27.25 46.51 -12.54
C GLU A 392 27.58 47.72 -11.68
N SER A 393 28.38 48.65 -12.21
CA SER A 393 28.79 49.87 -11.52
C SER A 393 27.61 50.78 -11.20
N ILE A 394 26.61 50.85 -12.09
CA ILE A 394 25.43 51.68 -11.88
C ILE A 394 24.51 51.05 -10.82
N MET A 395 24.37 49.73 -10.85
CA MET A 395 23.47 49.02 -9.95
C MET A 395 24.01 48.89 -8.53
N GLU A 396 25.33 48.86 -8.30
CA GLU A 396 25.88 48.92 -6.93
C GLU A 396 25.38 50.17 -6.16
N GLU A 397 25.28 51.32 -6.82
CA GLU A 397 24.79 52.56 -6.23
C GLU A 397 23.26 52.68 -6.27
N ASP A 398 22.64 52.41 -7.41
CA ASP A 398 21.20 52.60 -7.59
C ASP A 398 20.37 51.55 -6.85
N HIS A 399 20.83 50.30 -6.75
CA HIS A 399 20.15 49.25 -5.98
C HIS A 399 20.05 49.60 -4.50
N SER A 400 21.16 50.02 -3.90
CA SER A 400 21.21 50.43 -2.49
C SER A 400 20.21 51.56 -2.20
N ARG A 401 20.07 52.53 -3.12
CA ARG A 401 19.08 53.61 -3.01
C ARG A 401 17.66 53.09 -3.19
N MET A 402 17.40 52.27 -4.22
CA MET A 402 16.08 51.70 -4.47
C MET A 402 15.56 50.86 -3.31
N VAL A 403 16.42 50.04 -2.70
CA VAL A 403 16.08 49.23 -1.51
C VAL A 403 15.83 50.14 -0.31
N THR A 404 16.64 51.17 -0.10
CA THR A 404 16.47 52.13 1.01
C THR A 404 15.17 52.95 0.85
N ASP A 405 14.87 53.42 -0.35
CA ASP A 405 13.65 54.15 -0.67
C ASP A 405 12.41 53.26 -0.55
N ALA A 406 12.52 51.96 -0.91
CA ALA A 406 11.45 50.98 -0.78
C ALA A 406 11.13 50.61 0.67
N LEU A 407 12.15 50.48 1.53
CA LEU A 407 12.01 50.19 2.97
C LEU A 407 11.30 51.32 3.76
N GLY A 408 11.13 52.51 3.18
CA GLY A 408 10.40 53.64 3.75
C GLY A 408 8.91 53.73 3.37
N THR A 409 8.41 52.82 2.52
CA THR A 409 7.01 52.84 2.04
C THR A 409 6.40 51.44 2.09
N GLU A 410 5.17 51.31 2.62
CA GLU A 410 4.47 50.04 2.89
C GLU A 410 4.16 49.15 1.64
N GLU A 411 4.54 49.53 0.42
CA GLU A 411 4.05 48.89 -0.82
C GLU A 411 5.09 48.21 -1.73
N ARG A 412 6.39 48.19 -1.42
CA ARG A 412 7.38 47.52 -2.29
C ARG A 412 8.39 46.68 -1.52
N GLU A 413 8.21 45.36 -1.54
CA GLU A 413 9.24 44.44 -1.06
C GLU A 413 10.49 44.52 -1.96
N PRO A 414 11.71 44.65 -1.40
CA PRO A 414 12.98 44.62 -2.14
C PRO A 414 13.13 43.46 -3.12
N VAL A 415 12.48 42.31 -2.84
CA VAL A 415 12.46 41.12 -3.68
C VAL A 415 11.84 41.37 -5.07
N LEU A 416 10.77 42.16 -5.16
CA LEU A 416 10.12 42.48 -6.45
C LEU A 416 11.02 43.32 -7.34
N ILE A 417 11.79 44.23 -6.73
CA ILE A 417 12.77 45.08 -7.42
C ILE A 417 13.92 44.23 -7.95
N ASP A 418 14.45 43.31 -7.14
CA ASP A 418 15.50 42.38 -7.55
C ASP A 418 15.09 41.50 -8.73
N ILE A 419 13.88 40.93 -8.68
CA ILE A 419 13.34 40.12 -9.77
C ILE A 419 13.24 40.96 -11.06
N ALA A 420 12.62 42.15 -10.97
CA ALA A 420 12.43 43.02 -12.13
C ALA A 420 13.77 43.48 -12.74
N LEU A 421 14.77 43.79 -11.91
CA LEU A 421 16.13 44.13 -12.35
C LEU A 421 16.81 42.97 -13.06
N GLY A 422 16.68 41.75 -12.51
CA GLY A 422 17.16 40.54 -13.14
C GLY A 422 16.58 40.31 -14.54
N GLN A 423 15.29 40.65 -14.74
CA GLN A 423 14.60 40.58 -16.04
C GLN A 423 15.03 41.68 -17.01
N VAL A 424 15.25 42.93 -16.54
CA VAL A 424 15.80 44.01 -17.39
C VAL A 424 17.20 43.67 -17.87
N LEU A 425 18.04 43.11 -16.99
CA LEU A 425 19.37 42.66 -17.35
C LEU A 425 19.31 41.58 -18.43
N ALA A 426 18.44 40.56 -18.26
CA ALA A 426 18.25 39.49 -19.25
C ALA A 426 17.85 40.03 -20.63
N ASP A 427 16.94 41.02 -20.69
CA ASP A 427 16.54 41.63 -21.96
C ASP A 427 17.70 42.36 -22.65
N LYS A 428 18.57 43.03 -21.87
CA LYS A 428 19.75 43.75 -22.38
C LYS A 428 20.87 42.83 -22.82
N THR A 429 21.07 41.70 -22.15
CA THR A 429 22.14 40.74 -22.44
C THR A 429 21.75 39.71 -23.49
N LYS A 430 20.49 39.69 -23.92
CA LYS A 430 19.94 38.71 -24.87
C LYS A 430 20.80 38.47 -26.12
N SER A 431 21.28 39.53 -26.78
CA SER A 431 22.13 39.36 -27.98
C SER A 431 23.45 38.65 -27.68
N LEU A 432 24.03 38.88 -26.50
CA LEU A 432 25.25 38.22 -26.05
C LEU A 432 24.96 36.78 -25.62
N GLU A 433 23.84 36.56 -24.91
CA GLU A 433 23.37 35.22 -24.57
C GLU A 433 23.13 34.36 -25.82
N ASP A 434 22.54 34.92 -26.88
CA ASP A 434 22.31 34.24 -28.16
C ASP A 434 23.64 33.88 -28.88
N GLU A 435 24.70 34.67 -28.70
CA GLU A 435 26.04 34.35 -29.18
C GLU A 435 26.71 33.24 -28.36
N LEU A 436 26.65 33.33 -27.03
CA LEU A 436 27.17 32.33 -26.10
C LEU A 436 26.41 30.99 -26.23
N GLN A 437 25.12 31.00 -26.55
CA GLN A 437 24.32 29.79 -26.77
C GLN A 437 24.84 28.96 -27.96
N LYS A 438 25.60 29.54 -28.90
CA LYS A 438 26.22 28.82 -30.02
C LYS A 438 27.46 28.02 -29.61
N LYS A 439 28.08 28.38 -28.49
CA LYS A 439 29.25 27.67 -27.94
C LYS A 439 28.84 26.33 -27.31
N SER A 440 29.78 25.41 -27.22
CA SER A 440 29.61 24.17 -26.47
C SER A 440 29.58 24.42 -24.95
N ILE A 441 29.06 23.46 -24.18
CA ILE A 441 29.09 23.53 -22.71
C ILE A 441 30.55 23.62 -22.21
N ASP A 442 31.45 22.84 -22.81
CA ASP A 442 32.86 22.80 -22.39
C ASP A 442 33.58 24.13 -22.64
N GLU A 443 33.33 24.78 -23.78
CA GLU A 443 33.87 26.12 -24.07
C GLU A 443 33.35 27.15 -23.06
N LEU A 444 32.06 27.12 -22.72
CA LEU A 444 31.47 28.04 -21.75
C LEU A 444 32.02 27.82 -20.32
N ILE A 445 32.33 26.58 -19.95
CA ILE A 445 32.96 26.27 -18.66
C ILE A 445 34.40 26.76 -18.62
N ALA A 446 35.16 26.61 -19.71
CA ALA A 446 36.53 27.12 -19.79
C ALA A 446 36.57 28.65 -19.66
N GLU A 447 35.62 29.34 -20.29
CA GLU A 447 35.49 30.80 -20.24
C GLU A 447 34.93 31.31 -18.88
N GLU A 448 34.20 30.47 -18.12
CA GLU A 448 33.67 30.85 -16.78
C GLU A 448 34.78 31.32 -15.84
N ALA A 449 35.91 30.62 -15.83
CA ALA A 449 37.01 30.92 -14.93
C ALA A 449 37.61 32.32 -15.19
N GLU A 450 37.62 32.76 -16.44
CA GLU A 450 38.10 34.09 -16.85
C GLU A 450 37.12 35.19 -16.41
N HIS A 451 35.82 34.89 -16.44
CA HIS A 451 34.76 35.84 -16.13
C HIS A 451 34.33 35.89 -14.64
N CYS A 452 34.68 34.88 -13.84
CA CYS A 452 34.19 34.69 -12.46
C CYS A 452 35.28 34.76 -11.36
N SER A 453 36.30 35.63 -11.52
CA SER A 453 37.51 35.69 -10.68
C SER A 453 37.31 35.70 -9.13
N ASN A 454 38.03 34.78 -8.45
CA ASN A 454 38.37 34.63 -7.02
C ASN A 454 37.36 35.04 -5.91
N GLY A 455 36.64 34.03 -5.42
CA GLY A 455 36.39 33.86 -3.98
C GLY A 455 35.08 34.44 -3.46
N LYS A 456 34.07 33.58 -3.39
CA LYS A 456 32.67 33.82 -2.95
C LYS A 456 31.84 34.56 -3.99
N ALA A 457 31.29 33.79 -4.93
CA ALA A 457 30.08 34.19 -5.62
C ALA A 457 28.99 34.44 -4.56
N SER A 458 28.66 35.70 -4.30
CA SER A 458 27.30 35.99 -3.88
C SER A 458 26.42 35.73 -5.09
N ILE A 459 25.32 35.00 -4.92
CA ILE A 459 24.20 34.93 -5.87
C ILE A 459 23.45 36.28 -5.84
N ASN A 460 24.20 37.38 -5.83
CA ASN A 460 23.67 38.73 -5.86
C ASN A 460 23.95 39.22 -7.28
N TRP A 461 22.87 39.44 -8.04
CA TRP A 461 22.92 39.88 -9.44
C TRP A 461 23.63 41.24 -9.62
N VAL A 462 23.84 41.96 -8.52
CA VAL A 462 24.60 43.23 -8.44
C VAL A 462 26.11 43.02 -8.57
N LYS A 463 26.66 41.81 -8.34
CA LYS A 463 28.10 41.54 -8.42
C LYS A 463 28.43 40.47 -9.46
N GLY A 464 29.23 40.83 -10.46
CA GLY A 464 29.70 39.96 -11.53
C GLY A 464 28.67 39.74 -12.64
N VAL A 465 28.20 40.81 -13.30
CA VAL A 465 27.22 40.73 -14.40
C VAL A 465 27.72 39.81 -15.53
N SER A 466 29.00 39.91 -15.88
CA SER A 466 29.63 39.05 -16.89
C SER A 466 29.61 37.56 -16.50
N CYS A 467 29.82 37.26 -15.22
CA CYS A 467 29.76 35.89 -14.68
C CYS A 467 28.32 35.34 -14.70
N GLN A 468 27.34 36.18 -14.33
CA GLN A 468 25.91 35.82 -14.34
C GLN A 468 25.39 35.46 -15.74
N ILE A 469 25.82 36.18 -16.79
CA ILE A 469 25.45 35.88 -18.18
C ILE A 469 25.93 34.48 -18.58
N HIS A 470 27.19 34.14 -18.29
CA HIS A 470 27.74 32.82 -18.59
C HIS A 470 27.03 31.70 -17.83
N ILE A 471 26.79 31.92 -16.52
CA ILE A 471 26.05 30.97 -15.68
C ILE A 471 24.61 30.75 -16.19
N ARG A 472 23.90 31.81 -16.61
CA ARG A 472 22.54 31.69 -17.16
C ARG A 472 22.51 30.88 -18.46
N VAL A 473 23.45 31.13 -19.38
CA VAL A 473 23.57 30.38 -20.64
C VAL A 473 23.89 28.90 -20.36
N LEU A 474 24.82 28.62 -19.45
CA LEU A 474 25.14 27.26 -19.02
C LEU A 474 23.94 26.56 -18.39
N PHE A 475 23.24 27.24 -17.48
CA PHE A 475 22.03 26.72 -16.85
C PHE A 475 20.95 26.40 -17.89
N LYS A 476 20.71 27.28 -18.86
CA LYS A 476 19.78 27.05 -19.97
C LYS A 476 20.19 25.85 -20.83
N LYS A 477 21.48 25.71 -21.13
CA LYS A 477 22.00 24.53 -21.86
C LYS A 477 21.75 23.23 -21.11
N PHE A 478 21.97 23.20 -19.80
CA PHE A 478 21.60 22.03 -18.99
C PHE A 478 20.08 21.81 -18.97
N GLN A 479 19.28 22.88 -18.91
CA GLN A 479 17.81 22.78 -18.98
C GLN A 479 17.31 22.25 -20.33
N ASP A 480 18.03 22.49 -21.42
CA ASP A 480 17.69 22.00 -22.76
C ASP A 480 18.03 20.50 -22.94
N GLN A 481 18.88 19.93 -22.08
CA GLN A 481 19.21 18.49 -22.09
C GLN A 481 18.12 17.63 -21.45
N THR A 482 17.97 16.40 -21.90
CA THR A 482 17.11 15.38 -21.27
C THR A 482 17.67 14.93 -19.92
N VAL A 483 16.83 14.27 -19.10
CA VAL A 483 17.30 13.71 -17.81
C VAL A 483 18.40 12.69 -18.06
N GLU A 484 18.25 11.87 -19.09
CA GLU A 484 19.19 10.79 -19.43
C GLU A 484 20.55 11.35 -19.88
N GLU A 485 20.57 12.39 -20.71
CA GLU A 485 21.80 13.10 -21.11
C GLU A 485 22.53 13.72 -19.90
N LEU A 486 21.77 14.29 -18.95
CA LEU A 486 22.31 14.84 -17.71
C LEU A 486 22.79 13.73 -16.75
N SER A 487 22.11 12.60 -16.67
CA SER A 487 22.58 11.50 -15.82
C SER A 487 23.91 10.93 -16.34
N ILE A 488 24.10 10.85 -17.66
CA ILE A 488 25.37 10.38 -18.28
C ILE A 488 26.51 11.36 -18.01
N SER A 489 26.25 12.66 -18.12
CA SER A 489 27.31 13.69 -17.99
C SER A 489 27.58 14.10 -16.53
N LYS A 490 26.94 13.43 -15.56
CA LYS A 490 27.03 13.74 -14.13
C LYS A 490 28.47 13.73 -13.61
N ALA A 491 29.24 12.68 -13.89
CA ALA A 491 30.62 12.58 -13.41
C ALA A 491 31.48 13.74 -13.94
N LYS A 492 31.27 14.13 -15.21
CA LYS A 492 32.01 15.22 -15.85
C LYS A 492 31.68 16.59 -15.24
N TYR A 493 30.40 16.93 -15.10
CA TYR A 493 30.01 18.30 -14.75
C TYR A 493 29.75 18.52 -13.26
N GLU A 494 29.39 17.47 -12.50
CA GLU A 494 29.13 17.59 -11.06
C GLU A 494 30.40 17.49 -10.21
N GLU A 495 31.32 16.61 -10.58
CA GLU A 495 32.49 16.28 -9.75
C GLU A 495 33.73 17.12 -10.10
N GLU A 496 33.93 17.46 -11.38
CA GLU A 496 35.14 18.20 -11.83
C GLU A 496 35.06 19.72 -11.57
N PHE A 497 33.85 20.30 -11.54
CA PHE A 497 33.66 21.75 -11.46
C PHE A 497 32.76 22.13 -10.28
N PRO A 498 33.29 22.48 -9.09
CA PRO A 498 32.47 22.69 -7.89
C PRO A 498 31.32 23.71 -8.03
N ARG A 499 31.52 24.79 -8.80
CA ARG A 499 30.48 25.82 -9.04
C ARG A 499 29.44 25.38 -10.05
N ILE A 500 29.90 24.90 -11.21
CA ILE A 500 29.03 24.41 -12.28
C ILE A 500 28.27 23.17 -11.84
N GLY A 501 28.90 22.32 -11.03
CA GLY A 501 28.31 21.12 -10.47
C GLY A 501 27.11 21.39 -9.56
N ILE A 502 27.08 22.52 -8.84
CA ILE A 502 25.88 22.93 -8.08
C ILE A 502 24.73 23.25 -9.04
N LEU A 503 24.98 24.06 -10.07
CA LEU A 503 23.96 24.42 -11.07
C LEU A 503 23.45 23.18 -11.80
N TYR A 504 24.37 22.32 -12.20
CA TYR A 504 24.10 21.05 -12.85
C TYR A 504 23.21 20.16 -11.99
N ARG A 505 23.57 19.97 -10.72
CA ARG A 505 22.82 19.16 -9.75
C ARG A 505 21.40 19.71 -9.56
N LEU A 506 21.24 21.03 -9.49
CA LEU A 506 19.92 21.66 -9.36
C LEU A 506 19.03 21.35 -10.57
N VAL A 507 19.56 21.50 -11.81
CA VAL A 507 18.80 21.19 -13.03
C VAL A 507 18.46 19.70 -13.10
N LEU A 508 19.42 18.83 -12.82
CA LEU A 508 19.21 17.38 -12.83
C LEU A 508 18.14 17.00 -11.81
N GLN A 509 18.26 17.46 -10.56
CA GLN A 509 17.29 17.17 -9.51
C GLN A 509 15.89 17.68 -9.86
N GLU A 510 15.76 18.91 -10.37
CA GLU A 510 14.47 19.46 -10.78
C GLU A 510 13.80 18.62 -11.87
N LYS A 511 14.58 18.16 -12.86
CA LYS A 511 14.07 17.32 -13.93
C LYS A 511 13.76 15.89 -13.48
N GLU A 512 14.59 15.29 -12.63
CA GLU A 512 14.34 13.98 -12.01
C GLU A 512 13.04 14.02 -11.18
N GLU A 513 12.83 15.07 -10.37
CA GLU A 513 11.61 15.27 -9.58
C GLU A 513 10.36 15.45 -10.46
N LYS A 514 10.46 16.20 -11.56
CA LYS A 514 9.37 16.34 -12.55
C LYS A 514 9.06 15.03 -13.24
N GLN A 515 10.08 14.32 -13.73
CA GLN A 515 9.93 13.02 -14.40
C GLN A 515 9.27 12.00 -13.46
N TYR A 516 9.73 11.93 -12.20
CA TYR A 516 9.11 11.12 -11.16
C TYR A 516 7.64 11.48 -10.92
N SER A 517 7.33 12.77 -10.81
CA SER A 517 5.96 13.24 -10.60
C SER A 517 5.04 12.86 -11.75
N GLU A 518 5.54 12.88 -12.98
CA GLU A 518 4.79 12.40 -14.15
C GLU A 518 4.53 10.89 -14.11
N TRP A 519 5.53 10.08 -13.74
CA TRP A 519 5.36 8.64 -13.61
C TRP A 519 4.33 8.31 -12.52
N MET A 520 4.35 9.01 -11.39
CA MET A 520 3.40 8.77 -10.31
C MET A 520 1.96 9.20 -10.63
N LYS A 521 1.73 10.02 -11.66
CA LYS A 521 0.37 10.37 -12.10
C LYS A 521 -0.31 9.24 -12.88
N ASP A 522 0.46 8.38 -13.55
CA ASP A 522 -0.04 7.32 -14.40
C ASP A 522 0.64 5.99 -14.05
N ASP A 523 -0.08 5.11 -13.34
CA ASP A 523 0.45 3.82 -12.90
C ASP A 523 0.87 2.93 -14.08
N ALA A 524 0.21 3.02 -15.24
CA ALA A 524 0.58 2.26 -16.42
C ALA A 524 1.88 2.80 -17.03
N LYS A 525 2.06 4.13 -17.06
CA LYS A 525 3.33 4.75 -17.45
C LYS A 525 4.44 4.34 -16.51
N ARG A 526 4.25 4.43 -15.18
CA ARG A 526 5.25 3.98 -14.17
C ARG A 526 5.66 2.53 -14.39
N GLU A 527 4.67 1.63 -14.48
CA GLU A 527 4.92 0.20 -14.66
C GLU A 527 5.64 -0.10 -15.98
N ALA A 528 5.32 0.61 -17.07
CA ALA A 528 6.01 0.46 -18.35
C ALA A 528 7.50 0.87 -18.26
N VAL A 529 7.79 1.99 -17.60
CA VAL A 529 9.18 2.45 -17.41
C VAL A 529 9.94 1.48 -16.50
N TYR A 530 9.32 0.99 -15.42
CA TYR A 530 9.88 -0.06 -14.57
C TYR A 530 10.23 -1.34 -15.36
N ARG A 531 9.29 -1.84 -16.19
CA ARG A 531 9.53 -3.05 -17.00
C ARG A 531 10.62 -2.84 -18.04
N GLN A 532 10.68 -1.65 -18.64
CA GLN A 532 11.75 -1.31 -19.58
C GLN A 532 13.11 -1.28 -18.88
N CYS A 533 13.16 -0.70 -17.68
CA CYS A 533 14.36 -0.71 -16.85
C CYS A 533 14.86 -2.15 -16.61
N LEU A 534 13.99 -3.05 -16.11
CA LEU A 534 14.39 -4.44 -15.87
C LEU A 534 14.92 -5.13 -17.13
N LYS A 535 14.31 -4.89 -18.29
CA LYS A 535 14.78 -5.45 -19.57
C LYS A 535 16.16 -4.91 -19.95
N ASN A 536 16.40 -3.61 -19.81
CA ASN A 536 17.69 -2.99 -20.10
C ASN A 536 18.78 -3.60 -19.20
N ILE A 537 18.55 -3.66 -17.89
CA ILE A 537 19.51 -4.25 -16.95
C ILE A 537 19.76 -5.73 -17.24
N SER A 538 18.71 -6.49 -17.55
CA SER A 538 18.87 -7.88 -17.98
C SER A 538 19.79 -8.02 -19.20
N GLY A 539 19.66 -7.13 -20.19
CA GLY A 539 20.56 -7.10 -21.36
C GLY A 539 22.02 -6.79 -20.96
N ILE A 540 22.23 -5.76 -20.13
CA ILE A 540 23.57 -5.37 -19.66
C ILE A 540 24.24 -6.55 -18.90
N ILE A 541 23.51 -7.23 -18.03
CA ILE A 541 24.02 -8.39 -17.27
C ILE A 541 24.33 -9.56 -18.20
N GLN A 542 23.51 -9.80 -19.23
CA GLN A 542 23.74 -10.88 -20.19
C GLN A 542 25.04 -10.68 -20.97
N GLU A 543 25.38 -9.44 -21.32
CA GLU A 543 26.62 -9.09 -22.05
C GLU A 543 27.84 -8.96 -21.14
N SER A 544 27.65 -8.84 -19.82
CA SER A 544 28.74 -8.69 -18.85
C SER A 544 29.26 -10.04 -18.33
N ASP A 545 30.53 -10.07 -17.95
CA ASP A 545 31.06 -11.10 -17.04
C ASP A 545 30.74 -10.71 -15.61
N VAL A 546 29.99 -11.56 -14.90
CA VAL A 546 29.56 -11.30 -13.52
C VAL A 546 30.46 -12.03 -12.53
N SER A 547 30.91 -11.31 -11.50
CA SER A 547 31.68 -11.87 -10.38
C SER A 547 30.80 -12.09 -9.13
N GLU A 548 31.32 -12.76 -8.10
CA GLU A 548 30.62 -12.80 -6.79
C GLU A 548 30.62 -11.46 -6.06
N GLU A 549 31.60 -10.59 -6.33
CA GLU A 549 31.72 -9.25 -5.72
C GLU A 549 30.77 -8.22 -6.34
N ASP A 550 30.23 -8.54 -7.52
CA ASP A 550 29.29 -7.70 -8.22
C ASP A 550 28.00 -7.52 -7.42
N ASN A 551 27.58 -6.27 -7.26
CA ASN A 551 26.29 -5.93 -6.68
C ASN A 551 25.35 -5.31 -7.72
N GLY A 552 24.04 -5.44 -7.48
CA GLY A 552 23.02 -4.90 -8.39
C GLY A 552 23.13 -3.39 -8.62
N PHE A 553 23.64 -2.63 -7.64
CA PHE A 553 23.83 -1.19 -7.74
C PHE A 553 24.73 -0.77 -8.91
N SER A 554 25.81 -1.51 -9.13
CA SER A 554 26.77 -1.25 -10.22
C SER A 554 26.14 -1.38 -11.61
N TYR A 555 25.14 -2.25 -11.76
CA TYR A 555 24.41 -2.46 -13.01
C TYR A 555 23.31 -1.42 -13.18
N VAL A 556 22.53 -1.14 -12.13
CA VAL A 556 21.51 -0.07 -12.15
C VAL A 556 22.13 1.26 -12.58
N SER A 557 23.31 1.56 -12.07
CA SER A 557 23.99 2.84 -12.34
C SER A 557 24.40 3.03 -13.79
N ARG A 558 24.41 1.97 -14.62
CA ARG A 558 24.70 2.01 -16.05
C ARG A 558 23.49 2.40 -16.90
N ASP A 559 22.28 2.33 -16.35
CA ASP A 559 21.05 2.77 -17.01
C ASP A 559 20.45 3.97 -16.24
N PRO A 560 20.51 5.18 -16.81
CA PRO A 560 19.97 6.40 -16.20
C PRO A 560 18.52 6.29 -15.76
N VAL A 561 17.67 5.64 -16.56
CA VAL A 561 16.23 5.52 -16.31
C VAL A 561 15.99 4.61 -15.11
N CYS A 562 16.70 3.49 -15.02
CA CYS A 562 16.68 2.60 -13.88
C CYS A 562 17.15 3.25 -12.59
N LYS A 563 18.25 4.00 -12.66
CA LYS A 563 18.80 4.72 -11.52
C LYS A 563 17.78 5.68 -10.92
N ASN A 564 17.05 6.39 -11.78
CA ASN A 564 16.04 7.35 -11.36
C ASN A 564 14.82 6.66 -10.73
N ILE A 565 14.26 5.62 -11.36
CA ILE A 565 13.12 4.89 -10.77
C ILE A 565 13.50 4.29 -9.41
N ARG A 566 14.68 3.66 -9.32
CA ARG A 566 15.16 3.03 -8.08
C ARG A 566 15.26 4.03 -6.94
N GLY A 567 15.77 5.23 -7.20
CA GLY A 567 15.91 6.28 -6.20
C GLY A 567 14.59 7.00 -5.85
N ALA A 568 13.64 7.04 -6.78
CA ALA A 568 12.45 7.86 -6.65
C ALA A 568 11.25 7.14 -6.03
N VAL A 569 11.07 5.83 -6.28
CA VAL A 569 9.95 5.05 -5.75
C VAL A 569 10.47 3.95 -4.82
N PHE A 570 10.22 4.05 -3.51
CA PHE A 570 10.73 3.07 -2.53
C PHE A 570 10.38 1.61 -2.86
N PHE A 571 9.15 1.32 -3.28
CA PHE A 571 8.75 -0.04 -3.64
C PHE A 571 9.36 -0.51 -4.96
N ASP A 572 9.36 0.33 -6.00
CA ASP A 572 9.97 -0.06 -7.26
C ASP A 572 11.49 -0.20 -7.09
N GLY A 573 12.12 0.59 -6.21
CA GLY A 573 13.52 0.42 -5.82
C GLY A 573 13.79 -0.94 -5.18
N LYS A 574 13.00 -1.34 -4.17
CA LYS A 574 13.12 -2.68 -3.57
C LYS A 574 12.84 -3.81 -4.58
N ARG A 575 11.85 -3.61 -5.46
CA ARG A 575 11.48 -4.55 -6.52
C ARG A 575 12.60 -4.67 -7.57
N ILE A 576 13.20 -3.56 -7.99
CA ILE A 576 14.36 -3.49 -8.88
C ILE A 576 15.54 -4.22 -8.25
N ASP A 577 15.90 -3.90 -7.01
CA ASP A 577 17.04 -4.50 -6.32
C ASP A 577 16.90 -6.03 -6.25
N PHE A 578 15.73 -6.52 -5.82
CA PHE A 578 15.45 -7.95 -5.75
C PHE A 578 15.60 -8.67 -7.11
N PHE A 579 15.01 -8.11 -8.17
CA PHE A 579 15.06 -8.76 -9.49
C PHE A 579 16.43 -8.64 -10.16
N ILE A 580 17.23 -7.63 -9.83
CA ILE A 580 18.61 -7.54 -10.30
C ILE A 580 19.48 -8.59 -9.61
N ASP A 581 19.35 -8.76 -8.30
CA ASP A 581 20.07 -9.81 -7.59
C ASP A 581 19.69 -11.20 -8.14
N THR A 582 18.40 -11.39 -8.46
CA THR A 582 17.90 -12.60 -9.15
C THR A 582 18.59 -12.78 -10.51
N LEU A 583 18.73 -11.73 -11.32
CA LEU A 583 19.42 -11.80 -12.61
C LEU A 583 20.92 -12.11 -12.48
N LEU A 584 21.61 -11.50 -11.50
CA LEU A 584 23.02 -11.76 -11.22
C LEU A 584 23.23 -13.21 -10.79
N ASN A 585 22.39 -13.73 -9.89
CA ASN A 585 22.46 -15.12 -9.45
C ASN A 585 22.24 -16.10 -10.60
N LYS A 586 21.27 -15.81 -11.48
CA LYS A 586 21.04 -16.59 -12.70
C LYS A 586 22.28 -16.60 -13.60
N LYS A 587 22.89 -15.45 -13.85
CA LYS A 587 24.09 -15.33 -14.70
C LYS A 587 25.30 -16.08 -14.10
N ARG A 588 25.53 -15.95 -12.80
CA ARG A 588 26.57 -16.70 -12.06
C ARG A 588 26.38 -18.21 -12.18
N PHE A 589 25.14 -18.69 -12.01
CA PHE A 589 24.82 -20.11 -12.16
C PHE A 589 25.11 -20.62 -13.58
N GLN A 590 24.77 -19.84 -14.62
CA GLN A 590 25.06 -20.16 -16.01
C GLN A 590 26.57 -20.23 -16.28
N GLN A 591 27.33 -19.23 -15.81
CA GLN A 591 28.80 -19.20 -15.96
C GLN A 591 29.46 -20.38 -15.23
N ALA A 592 29.09 -20.66 -13.98
CA ALA A 592 29.61 -21.81 -13.23
C ALA A 592 29.29 -23.16 -13.88
N SER A 593 28.13 -23.28 -14.53
CA SER A 593 27.73 -24.48 -15.26
C SER A 593 28.52 -24.67 -16.55
N SER A 594 28.85 -23.58 -17.26
CA SER A 594 29.66 -23.62 -18.48
C SER A 594 31.11 -24.06 -18.21
N VAL A 595 31.67 -23.70 -17.04
CA VAL A 595 33.02 -24.10 -16.62
C VAL A 595 33.09 -25.58 -16.23
N LYS A 596 31.97 -26.20 -15.80
CA LYS A 596 31.90 -27.64 -15.48
C LYS A 596 31.73 -28.54 -16.70
N GLN A 597 31.34 -27.99 -17.86
CA GLN A 597 31.12 -28.74 -19.10
C GLN A 597 32.32 -28.70 -20.07
N ASN A 598 33.20 -27.72 -19.89
CA ASN A 598 34.53 -27.67 -20.53
C ASN A 598 35.57 -28.37 -19.66
#